data_AF-A0A963W283-F1
#
_entry.id   AF-A0A963W283-F1
#
_cell.length_a   1.000
_cell.length_b   1.000
_cell.length_c   1.000
_cell.angle_alpha   90.00
_cell.angle_beta   90.00
_cell.angle_gamma   90.00
#
_symmetry.space_group_name_H-M   'P 1'
#
loop_
_entity.id
_entity.type
_entity.pdbx_description
1 polymer ?
#
loop_
_entity_poly.entity_id
_entity_poly.type
_entity_poly.pdbx_seq_one_letter_code
_entity_poly.pdbx_strand_id
1 'polypeptide(L)' 'MPRILADLPDEDIKWLDARAAEQGKSRASVLREAVQEHRRGIEQQGIESFFGIWADRKAGK' A
#
# COMPACT_ATOMS: atom_id res chain seq x y z
N MET A 1 4.70 -1.23 -17.75
CA MET A 1 4.16 -0.43 -16.62
C MET A 1 3.25 0.65 -17.19
N PRO A 2 1.97 0.70 -16.80
CA PRO A 2 1.10 1.82 -17.18
C PRO A 2 1.58 3.11 -16.51
N ARG A 3 1.35 4.26 -17.18
CA ARG A 3 1.63 5.59 -16.62
C ARG A 3 0.32 6.18 -16.12
N ILE A 4 0.37 6.88 -14.99
CA ILE A 4 -0.78 7.60 -14.42
C ILE A 4 -0.41 9.08 -14.25
N LEU A 5 -1.42 9.93 -14.28
CA LEU A 5 -1.32 11.31 -13.80
C LEU A 5 -1.98 11.35 -12.43
N ALA A 6 -1.32 12.02 -11.48
CA ALA A 6 -1.83 12.22 -10.14
C ALA A 6 -1.50 13.65 -9.74
N ASP A 7 -2.52 14.38 -9.29
CA ASP A 7 -2.35 15.71 -8.75
C ASP A 7 -1.90 15.58 -7.29
N LEU A 8 -0.74 16.16 -6.99
CA LEU A 8 -0.18 16.22 -5.65
C LEU A 8 0.16 17.68 -5.33
N PRO A 9 -0.10 18.14 -4.09
CA PRO A 9 0.42 19.41 -3.60
C PRO A 9 1.94 19.53 -3.78
N ASP A 10 2.44 20.73 -4.05
CA ASP A 10 3.88 20.99 -4.23
C ASP A 10 4.71 20.56 -3.01
N GLU A 11 4.16 20.69 -1.81
CA GLU A 11 4.79 20.28 -0.56
C GLU A 11 4.99 18.76 -0.48
N ASP A 12 4.01 17.98 -0.94
CA ASP A 12 4.10 16.53 -1.00
C ASP A 12 5.13 16.07 -2.03
N ILE A 13 5.22 16.78 -3.16
CA ILE A 13 6.26 16.52 -4.17
C ILE A 13 7.66 16.78 -3.59
N LYS A 14 7.86 17.91 -2.89
CA LYS A 14 9.14 18.24 -2.24
C LYS A 14 9.51 17.22 -1.17
N TRP A 15 8.55 16.84 -0.34
CA TRP A 15 8.74 15.81 0.67
C TRP A 15 9.17 14.48 0.02
N LEU A 16 8.51 14.09 -1.06
CA LEU A 16 8.79 12.84 -1.76
C LEU A 16 10.18 12.84 -2.43
N ASP A 17 10.60 13.97 -2.98
CA ASP A 17 11.94 14.14 -3.56
C ASP A 17 13.03 14.07 -2.48
N ALA A 18 12.82 14.72 -1.32
CA ALA A 18 13.75 14.62 -0.19
C ALA A 18 13.85 13.18 0.33
N ARG A 19 12.71 12.52 0.53
CA ARG A 19 12.60 11.12 0.96
C ARG A 19 13.31 10.15 -0.01
N ALA A 20 13.22 10.42 -1.31
CA ALA A 20 13.88 9.64 -2.34
C ALA A 20 15.41 9.85 -2.33
N ALA A 21 15.86 11.09 -2.16
CA ALA A 21 17.27 11.43 -2.04
C ALA A 21 17.92 10.78 -0.81
N GLU A 22 17.26 10.84 0.36
CA GLU A 22 17.71 10.17 1.59
C GLU A 22 17.94 8.66 1.40
N GLN A 23 17.11 8.01 0.59
CA GLN A 23 17.18 6.57 0.34
C GLN A 23 18.05 6.21 -0.86
N GLY A 24 18.61 7.18 -1.60
CA GLY A 24 19.34 6.95 -2.84
C GLY A 24 18.47 6.30 -3.93
N LYS A 25 17.15 6.53 -3.91
CA LYS A 25 16.18 5.94 -4.84
C LYS A 25 15.59 7.00 -5.75
N SER A 26 14.97 6.57 -6.85
CA SER A 26 14.11 7.46 -7.65
C SER A 26 12.77 7.69 -6.94
N ARG A 27 12.20 8.88 -7.09
CA ARG A 27 10.84 9.23 -6.63
C ARG A 27 9.81 8.17 -7.01
N ALA A 28 9.85 7.69 -8.26
CA ALA A 28 8.90 6.69 -8.74
C ALA A 28 9.09 5.32 -8.06
N SER A 29 10.30 4.96 -7.62
CA SER A 29 10.53 3.74 -6.84
C SER A 29 9.90 3.83 -5.47
N VAL A 30 10.13 4.95 -4.77
CA VAL A 30 9.54 5.22 -3.45
C VAL A 30 8.01 5.16 -3.53
N LEU A 31 7.41 5.78 -4.55
CA LEU A 31 5.96 5.73 -4.76
C LEU A 31 5.44 4.30 -4.98
N ARG A 32 6.13 3.50 -5.80
CA ARG A 32 5.72 2.10 -6.04
C ARG A 32 5.79 1.25 -4.79
N GLU A 33 6.85 1.41 -4.00
CA GLU A 33 7.01 0.71 -2.73
C GLU A 33 5.90 1.09 -1.74
N ALA A 34 5.61 2.38 -1.61
CA ALA A 34 4.53 2.88 -0.76
C ALA A 34 3.15 2.30 -1.17
N VAL A 35 2.84 2.23 -2.46
CA VAL A 35 1.59 1.62 -2.95
C VAL A 35 1.54 0.12 -2.65
N GLN A 36 2.66 -0.60 -2.80
CA GLN A 36 2.72 -2.03 -2.47
C GLN A 36 2.52 -2.28 -0.97
N GLU A 37 3.16 -1.47 -0.13
CA GLU A 37 3.02 -1.55 1.33
C GLU A 37 1.58 -1.23 1.77
N HIS A 38 0.98 -0.17 1.24
CA HIS A 38 -0.41 0.18 1.51
C HIS A 38 -1.37 -0.95 1.12
N ARG A 39 -1.17 -1.56 -0.04
CA ARG A 39 -1.98 -2.70 -0.48
C ARG A 39 -1.85 -3.91 0.45
N ARG A 40 -0.64 -4.23 0.90
CA ARG A 40 -0.41 -5.32 1.87
C ARG A 40 -1.10 -5.05 3.19
N GLY A 41 -1.08 -3.81 3.68
CA GLY A 41 -1.79 -3.41 4.90
C GLY A 41 -3.30 -3.61 4.77
N ILE A 42 -3.90 -3.22 3.64
CA ILE A 42 -5.33 -3.48 3.37
C ILE A 42 -5.62 -4.98 3.31
N GLU A 43 -4.79 -5.76 2.63
CA GLU A 43 -4.97 -7.21 2.50
C GLU A 43 -4.90 -7.93 3.84
N GLN A 44 -3.96 -7.54 4.72
CA GLN A 44 -3.85 -8.08 6.08
C GLN A 44 -5.08 -7.75 6.93
N GLN A 45 -5.56 -6.51 6.89
CA GLN A 45 -6.80 -6.12 7.59
C GLN A 45 -8.01 -6.93 7.11
N GLY A 46 -8.09 -7.21 5.81
CA GLY A 46 -9.11 -8.11 5.25
C GLY A 46 -8.97 -9.52 5.82
N ILE A 47 -7.77 -10.11 5.76
CA ILE A 47 -7.53 -11.45 6.31
C ILE A 47 -7.91 -11.52 7.79
N GLU A 48 -7.49 -10.56 8.62
CA GLU A 48 -7.85 -10.47 10.04
C GLU A 48 -9.36 -10.34 10.24
N SER A 49 -10.04 -9.54 9.41
CA SER A 49 -11.49 -9.33 9.50
C SER A 49 -12.31 -10.58 9.12
N PHE A 50 -11.75 -11.47 8.28
CA PHE A 50 -12.44 -12.69 7.84
C PHE A 50 -11.89 -13.98 8.47
N PHE A 51 -10.84 -13.90 9.29
CA PHE A 51 -10.25 -15.06 9.97
C PHE A 51 -11.25 -15.66 10.97
N GLY A 52 -11.56 -16.95 10.86
CA GLY A 52 -12.47 -17.65 11.78
C GLY A 52 -13.95 -17.66 11.40
N ILE A 53 -14.37 -16.99 10.31
CA ILE A 53 -15.77 -17.03 9.82
C ILE A 53 -16.21 -18.44 9.38
N TRP A 54 -15.27 -19.32 9.06
CA TRP A 54 -15.54 -20.72 8.79
C TRP A 54 -15.46 -21.62 10.03
N ALA A 55 -14.86 -21.16 11.13
CA ALA A 55 -14.67 -21.96 12.35
C ALA A 55 -15.99 -22.18 13.12
N ASP A 56 -16.90 -21.20 13.07
CA ASP A 56 -18.24 -21.31 13.67
C ASP A 56 -19.25 -22.08 12.81
N ARG A 57 -18.84 -22.51 11.61
CA ARG A 57 -19.65 -23.41 10.78
C ARG A 57 -19.47 -24.81 11.33
N LYS A 58 -20.20 -25.17 12.40
CA LYS A 58 -20.42 -26.59 12.70
C LYS A 58 -20.93 -27.24 11.41
N ALA A 59 -20.16 -28.20 10.90
CA ALA A 59 -20.54 -28.97 9.72
C ALA A 59 -21.97 -29.47 9.94
N GLY A 60 -22.90 -28.89 9.19
CA GLY A 60 -24.31 -29.21 9.30
C GLY A 60 -24.53 -30.59 8.73
N LYS A 61 -24.54 -31.57 9.65
CA LYS A 61 -25.05 -32.95 9.53
C LYS A 61 -24.33 -33.90 8.59
#